data_AF-A0A167L756-F1
#
_entry.id   AF-A0A167L756-F1
#
_cell.length_a   1.000
_cell.length_b   1.000
_cell.length_c   1.000
_cell.angle_alpha   90.00
_cell.angle_beta   90.00
_cell.angle_gamma   90.00
#
_symmetry.space_group_name_H-M   'P 1'
#
loop_
_entity.id
_entity.type
_entity.pdbx_description
1 polymer ?
#
loop_
_entity_poly.entity_id
_entity_poly.type
_entity_poly.pdbx_seq_one_letter_code
_entity_poly.pdbx_strand_id
1 'polypeptide(L)'
;MSSFAANQATAPAEHKTVANWLRSKSGQKVRVGVLDGQRKDYFKGSAAVKALLSPAYAKLKKVPKVTSETEAVQLLSQLNAKGFFLRVQRGDKVTSTKKSPRTLQVIRQQAFLPPDYYVWLLEGSPLMIYLGALGMVAVIFAGVLYPLWPLSMRIGAYYLSMGLLGLLGLFFAMTIVRLILYVVTWLVLSPGLWIFPQLFADVGFFESFVPLYEWDYPKKKKSKKSKKGDKADAPPAAAKGKAPAPPTPATPMSSVLPGMAPPPTPSFGGTQQAFIEEIPDDAS
;
A
#
# COMPACT_ATOMS: atom_id res chain seq x y z
N MET A 1 -28.82 -8.67 -0.96
CA MET A 1 -27.68 -8.64 -1.90
C MET A 1 -27.86 -9.52 -3.15
N SER A 2 -28.85 -10.43 -3.16
CA SER A 2 -29.18 -11.32 -4.29
C SER A 2 -29.52 -10.59 -5.60
N SER A 3 -30.15 -9.41 -5.53
CA SER A 3 -30.47 -8.59 -6.71
C SER A 3 -29.21 -8.06 -7.44
N PHE A 4 -28.14 -7.74 -6.72
CA PHE A 4 -26.90 -7.25 -7.32
C PHE A 4 -26.17 -8.36 -8.08
N ALA A 5 -26.12 -9.57 -7.53
CA ALA A 5 -25.51 -10.72 -8.19
C ALA A 5 -26.20 -11.07 -9.51
N ALA A 6 -27.54 -11.00 -9.55
CA ALA A 6 -28.30 -11.22 -10.78
C ALA A 6 -28.03 -10.14 -11.85
N ASN A 7 -27.93 -8.88 -11.44
CA ASN A 7 -27.59 -7.76 -12.34
C ASN A 7 -26.16 -7.87 -12.88
N GLN A 8 -25.22 -8.31 -12.04
CA GLN A 8 -23.84 -8.59 -12.45
C GLN A 8 -23.75 -9.81 -13.38
N ALA A 9 -24.56 -10.86 -13.16
CA ALA A 9 -24.58 -12.05 -14.01
C ALA A 9 -24.98 -11.70 -15.45
N THR A 10 -25.98 -10.84 -15.61
CA THR A 10 -26.50 -10.35 -16.91
C THR A 10 -25.59 -9.32 -17.58
N ALA A 11 -24.56 -8.81 -16.88
CA ALA A 11 -23.66 -7.83 -17.45
C ALA A 11 -22.74 -8.42 -18.54
N PRO A 12 -22.43 -7.66 -19.61
CA PRO A 12 -21.56 -8.12 -20.68
C PRO A 12 -20.15 -8.43 -20.16
N ALA A 13 -19.49 -9.40 -20.79
CA ALA A 13 -18.17 -9.89 -20.38
C ALA A 13 -17.10 -8.78 -20.34
N GLU A 14 -17.25 -7.76 -21.18
CA GLU A 14 -16.39 -6.58 -21.21
C GLU A 14 -16.46 -5.81 -19.88
N HIS A 15 -17.66 -5.53 -19.36
CA HIS A 15 -17.84 -4.78 -18.11
C HIS A 15 -17.29 -5.55 -16.90
N LYS A 16 -17.44 -6.88 -16.90
CA LYS A 16 -16.82 -7.76 -15.89
C LYS A 16 -15.29 -7.68 -15.93
N THR A 17 -14.72 -7.61 -17.13
CA THR A 17 -13.26 -7.50 -17.34
C THR A 17 -12.75 -6.14 -16.87
N VAL A 18 -13.44 -5.05 -17.21
CA VAL A 18 -13.11 -3.70 -16.71
C VAL A 18 -13.20 -3.66 -15.18
N ALA A 19 -14.27 -4.17 -14.59
CA ALA A 19 -14.46 -4.15 -13.14
C ALA A 19 -13.40 -4.97 -12.39
N ASN A 20 -13.07 -6.16 -12.88
CA ASN A 20 -12.00 -7.00 -12.34
C ASN A 20 -10.63 -6.32 -12.42
N TRP A 21 -10.33 -5.67 -13.54
CA TRP A 21 -9.08 -4.91 -13.71
C TRP A 21 -9.05 -3.68 -12.78
N LEU A 22 -10.16 -2.93 -12.69
CA LEU A 22 -10.31 -1.79 -11.80
C LEU A 22 -10.08 -2.17 -10.34
N ARG A 23 -10.54 -3.35 -9.91
CA ARG A 23 -10.30 -3.82 -8.54
C ARG A 23 -8.87 -4.28 -8.28
N SER A 24 -8.26 -5.03 -9.21
CA SER A 24 -7.02 -5.77 -8.95
C SER A 24 -5.74 -5.12 -9.47
N LYS A 25 -5.78 -4.43 -10.62
CA LYS A 25 -4.58 -4.02 -11.38
C LYS A 25 -4.53 -2.54 -11.76
N SER A 26 -5.54 -1.76 -11.39
CA SER A 26 -5.65 -0.35 -11.78
C SER A 26 -4.73 0.62 -11.04
N GLY A 27 -4.02 0.16 -10.00
CA GLY A 27 -3.14 1.00 -9.19
C GLY A 27 -3.87 2.07 -8.37
N GLN A 28 -5.21 2.06 -8.33
CA GLN A 28 -5.97 3.02 -7.54
C GLN A 28 -5.88 2.70 -6.03
N LYS A 29 -5.93 3.76 -5.20
CA LYS A 29 -5.90 3.59 -3.74
C LYS A 29 -7.22 3.00 -3.24
N VAL A 30 -7.22 1.71 -2.97
CA VAL A 30 -8.31 0.99 -2.31
C VAL A 30 -8.14 1.08 -0.79
N ARG A 31 -9.24 1.24 -0.07
CA ARG A 31 -9.30 1.29 1.40
C ARG A 31 -10.35 0.30 1.90
N VAL A 32 -10.19 -0.20 3.12
CA VAL A 32 -11.16 -1.10 3.74
C VAL A 32 -12.15 -0.30 4.58
N GLY A 33 -13.44 -0.53 4.34
CA GLY A 33 -14.55 0.01 5.14
C GLY A 33 -15.47 -1.11 5.61
N VAL A 34 -16.41 -0.77 6.48
CA VAL A 34 -17.45 -1.69 6.97
C VAL A 34 -18.79 -1.25 6.41
N LEU A 35 -19.44 -2.11 5.64
CA LEU A 35 -20.80 -1.94 5.15
C LEU A 35 -21.64 -3.10 5.65
N ASP A 36 -22.75 -2.80 6.33
CA ASP A 36 -23.68 -3.82 6.89
C ASP A 36 -22.95 -4.89 7.74
N GLY A 37 -21.96 -4.46 8.54
CA GLY A 37 -21.13 -5.34 9.37
C GLY A 37 -20.03 -6.10 8.62
N GLN A 38 -20.01 -6.08 7.28
CA GLN A 38 -19.00 -6.75 6.47
C GLN A 38 -17.87 -5.81 6.06
N ARG A 39 -16.63 -6.30 6.11
CA ARG A 39 -15.47 -5.55 5.57
C ARG A 39 -15.49 -5.60 4.05
N LYS A 40 -15.57 -4.42 3.43
CA LYS A 40 -15.55 -4.26 1.97
C LYS A 40 -14.55 -3.20 1.55
N ASP A 41 -13.98 -3.44 0.38
CA ASP A 41 -13.05 -2.51 -0.25
C ASP A 41 -13.82 -1.35 -0.89
N TYR A 42 -13.36 -0.12 -0.67
CA TYR A 42 -13.91 1.07 -1.27
C TYR A 42 -12.82 1.95 -1.89
N PHE A 43 -13.20 2.73 -2.90
CA PHE A 43 -12.33 3.61 -3.67
C PHE A 43 -13.01 4.97 -3.89
N LYS A 44 -12.27 5.92 -4.45
CA LYS A 44 -12.80 7.25 -4.83
C LYS A 44 -13.06 7.27 -6.34
N GLY A 45 -14.22 7.75 -6.78
CA GLY A 45 -14.61 7.79 -8.20
C GLY A 45 -13.59 8.49 -9.10
N SER A 46 -13.03 9.61 -8.63
CA SER A 46 -12.01 10.39 -9.36
C SER A 46 -10.73 9.60 -9.60
N ALA A 47 -10.41 8.64 -8.72
CA ALA A 47 -9.25 7.76 -8.91
C ALA A 47 -9.53 6.70 -9.98
N ALA A 48 -10.76 6.19 -10.06
CA ALA A 48 -11.15 5.26 -11.11
C ALA A 48 -11.16 5.92 -12.49
N VAL A 49 -11.64 7.16 -12.61
CA VAL A 49 -11.56 7.94 -13.87
C VAL A 49 -10.11 8.08 -14.33
N LYS A 50 -9.20 8.47 -13.42
CA LYS A 50 -7.76 8.55 -13.71
C LYS A 50 -7.15 7.20 -14.09
N ALA A 51 -7.61 6.11 -13.48
CA ALA A 51 -7.14 4.77 -13.82
C ALA A 51 -7.58 4.35 -15.23
N LEU A 52 -8.80 4.68 -15.66
CA LEU A 52 -9.28 4.40 -17.01
C LEU A 52 -8.52 5.19 -18.09
N LEU A 53 -8.06 6.41 -17.78
CA LEU A 53 -7.20 7.21 -18.66
C LEU A 53 -5.73 6.76 -18.67
N SER A 54 -5.36 5.79 -17.82
CA SER A 54 -3.98 5.35 -17.72
C SER A 54 -3.58 4.44 -18.89
N PRO A 55 -2.30 4.43 -19.30
CA PRO A 55 -1.81 3.55 -20.37
C PRO A 55 -1.93 2.06 -20.02
N ALA A 56 -2.15 1.73 -18.75
CA ALA A 56 -2.39 0.35 -18.31
C ALA A 56 -3.77 -0.17 -18.76
N TYR A 57 -4.77 0.71 -18.86
CA TYR A 57 -6.09 0.37 -19.41
C TYR A 57 -6.04 0.19 -20.93
N ALA A 58 -5.26 1.03 -21.63
CA ALA A 58 -5.11 0.97 -23.09
C ALA A 58 -4.48 -0.36 -23.59
N LYS A 59 -3.72 -1.06 -22.74
CA LYS A 59 -3.11 -2.37 -23.05
C LYS A 59 -4.08 -3.55 -22.90
N LEU A 60 -5.27 -3.32 -22.36
CA LEU A 60 -6.22 -4.37 -22.03
C LEU A 60 -7.02 -4.77 -23.28
N LYS A 61 -7.11 -6.08 -23.57
CA LYS A 61 -7.89 -6.63 -24.69
C LYS A 61 -9.33 -6.89 -24.23
N LYS A 62 -10.32 -6.74 -25.12
CA LYS A 62 -11.76 -6.98 -24.87
C LYS A 62 -12.42 -6.01 -23.87
N VAL A 63 -12.08 -4.74 -23.95
CA VAL A 63 -12.73 -3.67 -23.18
C VAL A 63 -12.93 -2.43 -24.05
N PRO A 64 -13.98 -1.62 -23.78
CA PRO A 64 -14.22 -0.39 -24.52
C PRO A 64 -13.01 0.54 -24.42
N LYS A 65 -12.55 1.05 -25.57
CA LYS A 65 -11.51 2.06 -25.61
C LYS A 65 -12.09 3.35 -25.03
N VAL A 66 -11.43 3.87 -24.01
CA VAL A 66 -11.81 5.13 -23.36
C VAL A 66 -10.70 6.12 -23.67
N THR A 67 -11.03 7.16 -24.42
CA THR A 67 -10.07 8.22 -24.79
C THR A 67 -10.40 9.55 -24.11
N SER A 68 -11.67 9.76 -23.76
CA SER A 68 -12.14 10.97 -23.08
C SER A 68 -12.56 10.71 -21.63
N GLU A 69 -12.46 11.74 -20.79
CA GLU A 69 -12.98 11.73 -19.42
C GLU A 69 -14.51 11.52 -19.40
N THR A 70 -15.23 12.05 -20.39
CA THR A 70 -16.68 11.88 -20.51
C THR A 70 -17.08 10.43 -20.78
N GLU A 71 -16.34 9.75 -21.65
CA GLU A 71 -16.52 8.32 -21.94
C GLU A 71 -16.21 7.46 -20.71
N ALA A 72 -15.18 7.82 -19.94
CA ALA A 72 -14.83 7.14 -18.69
C ALA A 72 -15.96 7.22 -17.67
N VAL A 73 -16.57 8.40 -17.53
CA VAL A 73 -17.71 8.65 -16.63
C VAL A 73 -18.95 7.88 -17.08
N GLN A 74 -19.22 7.81 -18.38
CA GLN A 74 -20.33 7.02 -18.94
C GLN A 74 -20.13 5.51 -18.73
N LEU A 75 -18.91 5.01 -18.93
CA LEU A 75 -18.60 3.61 -18.67
C LEU A 75 -18.77 3.28 -17.19
N LEU A 76 -18.27 4.13 -16.29
CA LEU A 76 -18.43 3.94 -14.85
C LEU A 76 -19.88 4.05 -14.40
N SER A 77 -20.70 4.90 -15.03
CA SER A 77 -22.14 4.98 -14.73
C SER A 77 -22.87 3.70 -15.14
N GLN A 78 -22.52 3.12 -16.29
CA GLN A 78 -23.04 1.81 -16.72
C GLN A 78 -22.61 0.68 -15.76
N LEU A 79 -21.36 0.69 -15.28
CA LEU A 79 -20.88 -0.29 -14.30
C LEU A 79 -21.60 -0.14 -12.94
N ASN A 80 -21.87 1.10 -12.52
CA ASN A 80 -22.63 1.38 -11.30
C ASN A 80 -24.08 0.87 -11.41
N ALA A 81 -24.74 1.11 -12.55
CA ALA A 81 -26.11 0.65 -12.81
C ALA A 81 -26.23 -0.88 -12.81
N LYS A 82 -25.19 -1.60 -13.24
CA LYS A 82 -25.11 -3.08 -13.16
C LYS A 82 -24.75 -3.60 -11.76
N GLY A 83 -24.46 -2.71 -10.80
CA GLY A 83 -24.23 -3.06 -9.41
C GLY A 83 -22.86 -3.67 -9.13
N PHE A 84 -21.83 -3.39 -9.95
CA PHE A 84 -20.46 -3.82 -9.68
C PHE A 84 -19.84 -3.10 -8.48
N PHE A 85 -20.26 -1.85 -8.28
CA PHE A 85 -19.94 -1.05 -7.11
C PHE A 85 -21.16 -0.20 -6.76
N LEU A 86 -21.19 0.37 -5.56
CA LEU A 86 -22.25 1.28 -5.11
C LEU A 86 -21.66 2.55 -4.53
N ARG A 87 -22.34 3.67 -4.75
CA ARG A 87 -22.04 4.96 -4.13
C ARG A 87 -22.32 4.88 -2.63
N VAL A 88 -21.31 5.27 -1.84
CA VAL A 88 -21.34 5.23 -0.38
C VAL A 88 -20.85 6.54 0.22
N GLN A 89 -21.46 6.91 1.34
CA GLN A 89 -20.95 7.96 2.21
C GLN A 89 -20.01 7.34 3.24
N ARG A 90 -18.88 8.01 3.48
CA ARG A 90 -17.95 7.61 4.55
C ARG A 90 -18.46 8.19 5.85
N GLY A 91 -18.83 7.33 6.78
CA GLY A 91 -19.10 7.69 8.15
C GLY A 91 -17.83 7.69 9.00
N ASP A 92 -18.06 7.65 10.31
CA ASP A 92 -17.01 7.64 11.30
C ASP A 92 -16.24 6.33 11.32
N LYS A 93 -15.06 6.40 11.95
CA LYS A 93 -14.23 5.24 12.20
C LYS A 93 -14.95 4.32 13.18
N VAL A 94 -14.96 3.02 12.89
CA VAL A 94 -15.54 1.99 13.79
C VAL A 94 -14.81 1.96 15.15
N THR A 95 -13.53 2.36 15.17
CA THR A 95 -12.71 2.44 16.38
C THR A 95 -11.79 3.66 16.29
N SER A 96 -11.41 4.29 17.40
CA SER A 96 -10.57 5.52 17.39
C SER A 96 -9.13 5.33 16.88
N THR A 97 -8.70 4.10 16.55
CA THR A 97 -7.35 3.82 16.03
C THR A 97 -7.11 4.41 14.63
N LYS A 98 -5.86 4.82 14.33
CA LYS A 98 -5.50 5.36 13.00
C LYS A 98 -5.83 4.42 11.83
N LYS A 99 -5.67 3.10 12.02
CA LYS A 99 -5.91 2.05 11.01
C LYS A 99 -7.33 1.44 11.04
N SER A 100 -8.23 1.93 11.88
CA SER A 100 -9.58 1.39 11.94
C SER A 100 -10.35 1.61 10.63
N PRO A 101 -11.18 0.64 10.21
CA PRO A 101 -12.02 0.79 9.04
C PRO A 101 -13.11 1.83 9.33
N ARG A 102 -13.57 2.50 8.27
CA ARG A 102 -14.67 3.47 8.36
C ARG A 102 -16.00 2.77 8.10
N THR A 103 -17.03 3.21 8.81
CA THR A 103 -18.41 2.83 8.48
C THR A 103 -18.77 3.42 7.11
N LEU A 104 -19.41 2.61 6.28
CA LEU A 104 -19.88 3.00 4.95
C LEU A 104 -21.40 2.90 4.97
N GLN A 105 -22.07 3.97 4.52
CA GLN A 105 -23.52 4.01 4.37
C GLN A 105 -23.87 4.13 2.89
N VAL A 106 -24.82 3.33 2.42
CA VAL A 106 -25.23 3.34 1.00
C VAL A 106 -26.16 4.53 0.75
N ILE A 107 -25.81 5.35 -0.24
CA ILE A 107 -26.67 6.46 -0.67
C ILE A 107 -27.79 5.90 -1.56
N ARG A 108 -29.05 6.32 -1.36
CA ARG A 108 -30.19 5.83 -2.17
C ARG A 108 -30.07 6.23 -3.64
N GLN A 109 -29.56 7.44 -3.92
CA GLN A 109 -29.32 7.95 -5.27
C GLN A 109 -27.98 7.44 -5.83
N GLN A 110 -28.05 6.39 -6.65
CA GLN A 110 -26.90 5.69 -7.26
C GLN A 110 -26.44 6.32 -8.59
N ALA A 111 -26.37 7.64 -8.66
CA ALA A 111 -25.74 8.34 -9.79
C ALA A 111 -24.21 8.36 -9.62
N PHE A 112 -23.46 8.11 -10.68
CA PHE A 112 -22.00 8.18 -10.63
C PHE A 112 -21.52 9.64 -10.66
N LEU A 113 -20.93 10.08 -9.54
CA LEU A 113 -20.22 11.34 -9.38
C LEU A 113 -18.72 11.08 -9.09
N PRO A 114 -17.79 11.70 -9.83
CA PRO A 114 -16.34 11.58 -9.59
C PRO A 114 -15.85 11.93 -8.17
N PRO A 115 -16.35 12.97 -7.47
CA PRO A 115 -15.81 13.31 -6.14
C PRO A 115 -16.12 12.29 -5.04
N ASP A 116 -17.10 11.41 -5.25
CA ASP A 116 -17.65 10.53 -4.23
C ASP A 116 -16.91 9.20 -4.07
N TYR A 117 -17.32 8.43 -3.06
CA TYR A 117 -16.75 7.13 -2.72
C TYR A 117 -17.66 6.00 -3.18
N TYR A 118 -17.04 4.90 -3.56
CA TYR A 118 -17.72 3.71 -4.08
C TYR A 118 -17.18 2.46 -3.41
N VAL A 119 -18.07 1.56 -3.00
CA VAL A 119 -17.73 0.26 -2.42
C VAL A 119 -17.81 -0.81 -3.50
N TRP A 120 -16.82 -1.70 -3.54
CA TRP A 120 -16.84 -2.85 -4.43
C TRP A 120 -17.84 -3.89 -3.93
N LEU A 121 -18.68 -4.37 -4.85
CA LEU A 121 -19.57 -5.50 -4.65
C LEU A 121 -19.15 -6.74 -5.44
N LEU A 122 -18.04 -6.67 -6.18
CA LEU A 122 -17.47 -7.87 -6.77
C LEU A 122 -16.95 -8.76 -5.64
N GLU A 123 -17.60 -9.90 -5.47
CA GLU A 123 -17.02 -10.98 -4.70
C GLU A 123 -15.90 -11.63 -5.52
N GLY A 124 -14.85 -12.12 -4.85
CA GLY A 124 -13.82 -12.91 -5.52
C GLY A 124 -14.42 -14.20 -6.09
N SER A 125 -13.68 -14.93 -6.93
CA SER A 125 -14.16 -16.23 -7.40
C SER A 125 -14.34 -17.17 -6.19
N PRO A 126 -15.58 -17.59 -5.84
CA PRO A 126 -15.79 -18.49 -4.71
C PRO A 126 -15.12 -19.83 -4.95
N LEU A 127 -14.93 -20.22 -6.21
CA LEU A 127 -14.18 -21.42 -6.60
C LEU A 127 -12.75 -21.40 -6.04
N MET A 128 -12.03 -20.28 -6.12
CA MET A 128 -10.66 -20.21 -5.59
C MET A 128 -10.63 -20.39 -4.08
N ILE A 129 -11.65 -19.90 -3.38
CA ILE A 129 -11.79 -20.07 -1.93
C ILE A 129 -12.09 -21.55 -1.62
N TYR A 130 -13.03 -22.16 -2.33
CA TYR A 130 -13.37 -23.58 -2.15
C TYR A 130 -12.21 -24.51 -2.53
N LEU A 131 -11.48 -24.23 -3.61
CA LEU A 131 -10.32 -25.00 -4.04
C LEU A 131 -9.17 -24.86 -3.06
N GLY A 132 -8.95 -23.65 -2.53
CA GLY A 132 -7.98 -23.42 -1.45
C GLY A 132 -8.35 -24.18 -0.17
N ALA A 133 -9.62 -24.15 0.22
CA ALA A 133 -10.13 -24.91 1.36
C ALA A 133 -9.98 -26.42 1.15
N LEU A 134 -10.35 -26.94 -0.02
CA LEU A 134 -10.18 -28.33 -0.40
C LEU A 134 -8.69 -28.74 -0.40
N GLY A 135 -7.82 -27.90 -0.93
CA GLY A 135 -6.37 -28.10 -0.91
C GLY A 135 -5.82 -28.18 0.51
N MET A 136 -6.25 -27.28 1.40
CA MET A 136 -5.86 -27.31 2.82
C MET A 136 -6.31 -28.62 3.49
N VAL A 137 -7.55 -29.04 3.26
CA VAL A 137 -8.07 -30.32 3.78
C VAL A 137 -7.28 -31.49 3.23
N ALA A 138 -6.97 -31.50 1.93
CA ALA A 138 -6.19 -32.55 1.29
C ALA A 138 -4.77 -32.67 1.87
N VAL A 139 -4.10 -31.54 2.17
CA VAL A 139 -2.77 -31.53 2.81
C VAL A 139 -2.83 -32.14 4.21
N ILE A 140 -3.80 -31.75 5.03
CA ILE A 140 -3.99 -32.29 6.38
C ILE A 140 -4.28 -33.80 6.30
N PHE A 141 -5.18 -34.19 5.40
CA PHE A 141 -5.56 -35.58 5.19
C PHE A 141 -4.38 -36.44 4.73
N ALA A 142 -3.57 -35.93 3.80
CA ALA A 142 -2.35 -36.60 3.35
C ALA A 142 -1.37 -36.83 4.52
N GLY A 143 -1.22 -35.85 5.42
CA GLY A 143 -0.40 -35.98 6.63
C GLY A 143 -0.93 -37.03 7.61
N VAL A 144 -2.23 -37.03 7.89
CA VAL A 144 -2.87 -38.03 8.76
C VAL A 144 -2.73 -39.45 8.19
N LEU A 145 -2.80 -39.59 6.86
CA LEU A 145 -2.61 -40.86 6.17
C LEU A 145 -1.15 -41.27 5.98
N TYR A 146 -0.17 -40.56 6.52
CA TYR A 146 1.24 -40.96 6.47
C TYR A 146 1.49 -42.46 6.83
N PRO A 147 0.80 -43.06 7.82
CA PRO A 147 0.92 -44.49 8.13
C PRO A 147 0.46 -45.44 7.01
N LEU A 148 -0.33 -44.97 6.04
CA LEU A 148 -0.81 -45.72 4.88
C LEU A 148 0.01 -45.44 3.61
N TRP A 149 0.97 -44.51 3.64
CA TRP A 149 1.75 -44.17 2.45
C TRP A 149 2.58 -45.37 1.96
N PRO A 150 2.76 -45.56 0.65
CA PRO A 150 3.65 -46.59 0.12
C PRO A 150 5.08 -46.35 0.58
N LEU A 151 5.86 -47.43 0.72
CA LEU A 151 7.22 -47.38 1.25
C LEU A 151 8.11 -46.37 0.50
N SER A 152 7.98 -46.28 -0.82
CA SER A 152 8.73 -45.32 -1.66
C SER A 152 8.49 -43.85 -1.27
N MET A 153 7.25 -43.48 -0.93
CA MET A 153 6.94 -42.09 -0.52
C MET A 153 7.47 -41.78 0.88
N ARG A 154 7.50 -42.75 1.79
CA ARG A 154 8.10 -42.57 3.13
C ARG A 154 9.59 -42.35 3.02
N ILE A 155 10.27 -43.13 2.18
CA ILE A 155 11.69 -42.98 1.88
C ILE A 155 11.96 -41.60 1.26
N GLY A 156 11.14 -41.18 0.28
CA GLY A 156 11.23 -39.86 -0.31
C GLY A 156 11.06 -38.72 0.72
N ALA A 157 10.06 -38.81 1.59
CA ALA A 157 9.82 -37.85 2.66
C ALA A 157 11.00 -37.80 3.65
N TYR A 158 11.58 -38.95 4.00
CA TYR A 158 12.77 -39.04 4.86
C TYR A 158 13.97 -38.32 4.24
N TYR A 159 14.30 -38.60 2.98
CA TYR A 159 15.42 -37.94 2.31
C TYR A 159 15.18 -36.45 2.08
N LEU A 160 13.94 -36.05 1.76
CA LEU A 160 13.57 -34.65 1.64
C LEU A 160 13.71 -33.92 2.98
N SER A 161 13.26 -34.55 4.07
CA SER A 161 13.43 -34.02 5.44
C SER A 161 14.90 -33.90 5.82
N MET A 162 15.71 -34.92 5.56
CA MET A 162 17.15 -34.90 5.82
C MET A 162 17.86 -33.85 4.95
N GLY A 163 17.44 -33.65 3.70
CA GLY A 163 17.95 -32.61 2.80
C GLY A 163 17.62 -31.20 3.31
N LEU A 164 16.38 -30.97 3.75
CA LEU A 164 15.97 -29.70 4.38
C LEU A 164 16.75 -29.46 5.68
N LEU A 165 16.98 -30.49 6.49
CA LEU A 165 17.77 -30.40 7.71
C LEU A 165 19.25 -30.09 7.41
N GLY A 166 19.81 -30.70 6.36
CA GLY A 166 21.15 -30.39 5.87
C GLY A 166 21.28 -28.96 5.35
N LEU A 167 20.30 -28.48 4.57
CA LEU A 167 20.24 -27.10 4.11
C LEU A 167 20.16 -26.11 5.28
N LEU A 168 19.35 -26.44 6.29
CA LEU A 168 19.24 -25.65 7.52
C LEU A 168 20.56 -25.66 8.31
N GLY A 169 21.21 -26.81 8.43
CA GLY A 169 22.53 -26.94 9.06
C GLY A 169 23.60 -26.14 8.33
N LEU A 170 23.60 -26.14 7.00
CA LEU A 170 24.49 -25.31 6.18
C LEU A 170 24.27 -23.81 6.45
N PHE A 171 23.02 -23.38 6.59
CA PHE A 171 22.70 -22.00 6.94
C PHE A 171 23.23 -21.62 8.33
N PHE A 172 23.11 -22.50 9.33
CA PHE A 172 23.72 -22.29 10.64
C PHE A 172 25.26 -22.29 10.59
N ALA A 173 25.87 -23.20 9.84
CA ALA A 173 27.32 -23.21 9.67
C ALA A 173 27.83 -21.89 9.04
N MET A 174 27.16 -21.39 8.00
CA MET A 174 27.50 -20.10 7.39
C MET A 174 27.38 -18.94 8.37
N THR A 175 26.36 -18.93 9.23
CA THR A 175 26.18 -17.85 10.22
C THR A 175 27.25 -17.91 11.33
N ILE A 176 27.65 -19.11 11.74
CA ILE A 176 28.76 -19.31 12.69
C ILE A 176 30.10 -18.88 12.08
N VAL A 177 30.41 -19.32 10.86
CA VAL A 177 31.66 -18.92 10.16
C VAL A 177 31.72 -17.40 10.02
N ARG A 178 30.62 -16.76 9.64
CA ARG A 178 30.50 -15.30 9.59
C ARG A 178 30.80 -14.66 10.94
N LEU A 179 30.26 -15.19 12.05
CA LEU A 179 30.50 -14.66 13.40
C LEU A 179 31.98 -14.80 13.80
N ILE A 180 32.58 -15.97 13.58
CA ILE A 180 33.98 -16.23 13.91
C ILE A 180 34.89 -15.25 13.15
N LEU A 181 34.67 -15.08 11.85
CA LEU A 181 35.47 -14.16 11.04
C LEU A 181 35.30 -12.71 11.47
N TYR A 182 34.10 -12.29 11.84
CA TYR A 182 33.86 -10.96 12.40
C TYR A 182 34.63 -10.75 13.71
N VAL A 183 34.59 -11.71 14.64
CA VAL A 183 35.32 -11.63 15.92
C VAL A 183 36.83 -11.59 15.72
N VAL A 184 37.37 -12.46 14.85
CA VAL A 184 38.81 -12.51 14.54
C VAL A 184 39.28 -11.22 13.87
N THR A 185 38.55 -10.73 12.86
CA THR A 185 38.93 -9.49 12.18
C THR A 185 38.76 -8.28 13.08
N TRP A 186 37.72 -8.20 13.90
CA TRP A 186 37.58 -7.13 14.90
C TRP A 186 38.77 -7.07 15.88
N LEU A 187 39.33 -8.21 16.27
CA LEU A 187 40.47 -8.29 17.19
C LEU A 187 41.82 -7.97 16.52
N VAL A 188 42.03 -8.40 15.28
CA VAL A 188 43.34 -8.31 14.58
C VAL A 188 43.43 -7.09 13.65
N LEU A 189 42.34 -6.73 12.99
CA LEU A 189 42.23 -5.70 11.94
C LEU A 189 41.00 -4.83 12.23
N SER A 190 41.13 -3.76 13.01
CA SER A 190 40.04 -2.77 13.14
C SER A 190 39.87 -2.05 11.79
N PRO A 191 38.87 -2.34 10.92
CA PRO A 191 37.46 -2.69 11.18
C PRO A 191 37.05 -4.16 10.95
N GLY A 192 36.00 -4.61 11.64
CA GLY A 192 35.46 -5.97 11.51
C GLY A 192 34.96 -6.29 10.10
N LEU A 193 35.32 -7.45 9.57
CA LEU A 193 34.88 -7.98 8.28
C LEU A 193 33.52 -8.66 8.46
N TRP A 194 32.55 -8.21 7.67
CA TRP A 194 31.20 -8.77 7.66
C TRP A 194 30.97 -9.52 6.35
N ILE A 195 30.91 -10.85 6.43
CA ILE A 195 30.63 -11.72 5.27
C ILE A 195 29.12 -11.90 5.11
N PHE A 196 28.64 -11.82 3.87
CA PHE A 196 27.21 -11.87 3.49
C PHE A 196 26.32 -10.90 4.31
N PRO A 197 26.49 -9.57 4.14
CA PRO A 197 25.68 -8.56 4.82
C PRO A 197 24.17 -8.76 4.60
N GLN A 198 23.77 -9.28 3.45
CA GLN A 198 22.37 -9.42 3.06
C GLN A 198 21.74 -10.79 3.37
N LEU A 199 22.46 -11.70 4.05
CA LEU A 199 21.96 -13.07 4.32
C LEU A 199 20.62 -13.11 5.07
N PHE A 200 20.34 -12.09 5.89
CA PHE A 200 19.11 -11.92 6.66
C PHE A 200 18.31 -10.68 6.26
N ALA A 201 18.68 -10.01 5.17
CA ALA A 201 17.88 -8.91 4.64
C ALA A 201 16.68 -9.49 3.89
N ASP A 202 15.59 -8.72 3.77
CA ASP A 202 14.38 -9.07 3.02
C ASP A 202 14.64 -9.04 1.50
N VAL A 203 15.66 -9.75 1.04
CA VAL A 203 16.08 -9.85 -0.36
C VAL A 203 15.99 -11.30 -0.82
N GLY A 204 15.86 -11.52 -2.13
CA GLY A 204 15.76 -12.87 -2.68
C GLY A 204 17.01 -13.70 -2.38
N PHE A 205 16.88 -15.03 -2.37
CA PHE A 205 17.96 -15.97 -2.02
C PHE A 205 19.31 -15.66 -2.71
N PHE A 206 19.30 -15.30 -4.00
CA PHE A 206 20.54 -14.97 -4.73
C PHE A 206 21.15 -13.63 -4.33
N GLU A 207 20.33 -12.62 -4.06
CA GLU A 207 20.77 -11.29 -3.61
C GLU A 207 21.36 -11.36 -2.18
N SER A 208 20.89 -12.30 -1.37
CA SER A 208 21.43 -12.55 -0.03
C SER A 208 22.95 -12.86 -0.01
N PHE A 209 23.50 -13.37 -1.12
CA PHE A 209 24.92 -13.73 -1.25
C PHE A 209 25.78 -12.67 -1.95
N VAL A 210 25.21 -11.52 -2.32
CA VAL A 210 25.93 -10.44 -3.01
C VAL A 210 25.68 -9.11 -2.27
N PRO A 211 26.71 -8.34 -1.87
CA PRO A 211 28.15 -8.63 -1.96
C PRO A 211 28.60 -9.73 -0.99
N LEU A 212 29.67 -10.45 -1.34
CA LEU A 212 30.22 -11.56 -0.53
C LEU A 212 30.76 -11.09 0.83
N TYR A 213 31.34 -9.90 0.90
CA TYR A 213 31.87 -9.31 2.13
C TYR A 213 31.81 -7.79 2.11
N GLU A 214 31.67 -7.18 3.28
CA GLU A 214 31.68 -5.73 3.50
C GLU A 214 32.46 -5.43 4.79
N TRP A 215 33.23 -4.35 4.81
CA TRP A 215 33.95 -3.92 6.01
C TRP A 215 33.05 -3.04 6.87
N ASP A 216 32.93 -3.33 8.17
CA ASP A 216 32.11 -2.56 9.11
C ASP A 216 32.85 -1.29 9.59
N TYR A 217 32.84 -0.26 8.74
CA TYR A 217 33.36 1.04 9.13
C TYR A 217 32.41 1.71 10.12
N PRO A 218 32.91 2.28 11.24
CA PRO A 218 32.06 3.01 12.18
C PRO A 218 31.40 4.19 11.46
N LYS A 219 30.08 4.11 11.28
CA LYS A 219 29.28 5.19 10.69
C LYS A 219 29.38 6.41 11.60
N LYS A 220 30.19 7.41 11.21
CA LYS A 220 30.19 8.73 11.86
C LYS A 220 28.74 9.24 11.89
N LYS A 221 28.21 9.50 13.10
CA LYS A 221 26.93 10.18 13.32
C LYS A 221 26.88 11.42 12.42
N LYS A 222 26.13 11.37 11.31
CA LYS A 222 25.78 12.57 10.56
C LYS A 222 24.85 13.41 11.43
N SER A 223 25.45 14.39 12.08
CA SER A 223 24.75 15.55 12.59
C SER A 223 23.92 16.16 11.46
N LYS A 224 22.69 16.49 11.84
CA LYS A 224 21.63 17.07 11.04
C LYS A 224 21.97 18.53 10.69
N LYS A 225 22.83 18.81 9.69
CA LYS A 225 22.91 20.15 9.05
C LYS A 225 23.77 20.18 7.77
N SER A 226 23.12 20.08 6.60
CA SER A 226 23.38 20.95 5.43
C SER A 226 22.52 20.51 4.24
N LYS A 227 21.35 21.15 4.14
CA LYS A 227 20.72 21.43 2.86
C LYS A 227 21.51 22.61 2.27
N LYS A 228 22.11 22.47 1.08
CA LYS A 228 22.12 23.46 -0.03
C LYS A 228 23.24 23.13 -1.05
N GLY A 229 22.80 22.91 -2.31
CA GLY A 229 23.57 23.08 -3.57
C GLY A 229 24.70 22.05 -3.80
N ASP A 230 24.93 21.47 -4.97
CA ASP A 230 24.42 21.76 -6.30
C ASP A 230 24.56 20.51 -7.21
N LYS A 231 23.52 20.28 -8.02
CA LYS A 231 23.60 19.69 -9.37
C LYS A 231 24.34 20.71 -10.25
N ALA A 232 25.09 20.44 -11.30
CA ALA A 232 25.46 19.27 -12.08
C ALA A 232 26.79 19.68 -12.80
N ASP A 233 27.46 18.93 -13.67
CA ASP A 233 27.04 18.45 -14.99
C ASP A 233 28.23 17.73 -15.65
N ALA A 234 27.93 16.82 -16.56
CA ALA A 234 28.75 16.55 -17.73
C ALA A 234 27.95 17.01 -18.96
N PRO A 235 28.59 17.19 -20.14
CA PRO A 235 29.65 18.12 -20.51
C PRO A 235 29.13 19.13 -21.58
N PRO A 236 29.93 20.13 -22.02
CA PRO A 236 29.68 20.66 -23.37
C PRO A 236 30.95 20.92 -24.19
N ALA A 237 30.83 20.64 -25.49
CA ALA A 237 31.72 21.10 -26.54
C ALA A 237 31.01 22.19 -27.39
N ALA A 238 31.82 23.12 -27.89
CA ALA A 238 31.60 24.03 -29.02
C ALA A 238 30.71 25.30 -28.85
N ALA A 239 31.40 26.38 -28.50
CA ALA A 239 31.67 27.58 -29.32
C ALA A 239 30.55 28.54 -29.82
N LYS A 240 30.94 29.84 -29.74
CA LYS A 240 30.43 31.08 -30.37
C LYS A 240 29.25 31.75 -29.63
N GLY A 241 29.25 33.04 -29.31
CA GLY A 241 30.20 34.14 -29.50
C GLY A 241 29.51 35.50 -29.20
N LYS A 242 30.30 36.44 -28.67
CA LYS A 242 30.17 37.92 -28.70
C LYS A 242 29.17 38.65 -27.76
N ALA A 243 29.78 39.50 -26.92
CA ALA A 243 29.28 40.58 -26.05
C ALA A 243 28.85 41.85 -26.86
N PRO A 244 28.48 43.04 -26.29
CA PRO A 244 28.56 43.53 -24.89
C PRO A 244 27.37 44.40 -24.36
N ALA A 245 27.44 44.79 -23.07
CA ALA A 245 26.55 45.66 -22.26
C ALA A 245 26.79 47.18 -22.50
N PRO A 246 26.34 48.19 -21.67
CA PRO A 246 25.37 48.35 -20.54
C PRO A 246 24.52 49.69 -20.68
N PRO A 247 24.07 50.49 -19.67
CA PRO A 247 23.54 50.30 -18.29
C PRO A 247 22.14 50.98 -18.00
N THR A 248 21.63 50.72 -16.78
CA THR A 248 20.54 51.26 -15.88
C THR A 248 20.22 52.79 -15.92
N PRO A 249 19.17 53.39 -15.24
CA PRO A 249 18.61 53.09 -13.88
C PRO A 249 17.10 53.44 -13.53
N ALA A 250 16.70 53.00 -12.32
CA ALA A 250 15.87 53.68 -11.27
C ALA A 250 14.31 53.84 -11.33
N THR A 251 13.61 53.08 -10.45
CA THR A 251 12.69 53.42 -9.30
C THR A 251 11.68 54.62 -9.34
N PRO A 252 10.76 54.86 -8.34
CA PRO A 252 10.12 54.04 -7.27
C PRO A 252 8.62 54.43 -6.89
N MET A 253 8.08 53.74 -5.84
CA MET A 253 7.37 54.28 -4.63
C MET A 253 5.86 54.09 -4.36
N SER A 254 5.64 53.91 -3.03
CA SER A 254 4.47 54.20 -2.17
C SER A 254 3.57 53.01 -1.79
N SER A 255 3.19 52.79 -0.52
CA SER A 255 3.39 53.55 0.73
C SER A 255 3.02 52.69 1.96
N VAL A 256 3.66 53.00 3.09
CA VAL A 256 3.36 52.53 4.46
C VAL A 256 2.59 53.63 5.19
N LEU A 257 1.62 53.30 6.05
CA LEU A 257 1.32 54.07 7.27
C LEU A 257 0.80 53.14 8.41
N PRO A 258 0.90 53.57 9.69
CA PRO A 258 1.25 52.72 10.83
C PRO A 258 0.20 52.69 11.97
N GLY A 259 0.31 51.69 12.85
CA GLY A 259 -0.33 51.68 14.17
C GLY A 259 -1.37 50.58 14.37
N MET A 260 -1.02 49.52 15.11
CA MET A 260 -1.88 48.80 16.05
C MET A 260 -1.03 47.70 16.74
N ALA A 261 -1.00 47.70 18.07
CA ALA A 261 -0.27 46.72 18.88
C ALA A 261 -0.86 45.30 18.74
N PRO A 262 -0.06 44.22 18.94
CA PRO A 262 -0.57 42.85 18.87
C PRO A 262 -1.40 42.50 20.13
N PRO A 263 -2.55 41.80 20.01
CA PRO A 263 -3.28 41.31 21.18
C PRO A 263 -2.58 40.10 21.83
N PRO A 264 -2.68 39.94 23.17
CA PRO A 264 -1.93 38.95 23.93
C PRO A 264 -2.54 37.55 23.90
N THR A 265 -1.71 36.54 24.16
CA THR A 265 -2.11 35.14 24.40
C THR A 265 -2.81 34.99 25.75
N PRO A 266 -3.94 34.26 25.87
CA PRO A 266 -4.42 33.82 27.17
C PRO A 266 -3.78 32.48 27.57
N SER A 267 -3.40 32.42 28.84
CA SER A 267 -2.71 31.33 29.51
C SER A 267 -3.49 30.93 30.77
N PHE A 268 -3.56 29.62 31.00
CA PHE A 268 -3.95 28.86 32.21
C PHE A 268 -5.37 28.92 32.81
N GLY A 269 -5.93 27.71 32.99
CA GLY A 269 -6.23 27.18 34.32
C GLY A 269 -7.68 27.24 34.79
N GLY A 270 -8.34 26.08 34.89
CA GLY A 270 -9.64 25.96 35.54
C GLY A 270 -10.21 24.54 35.46
N THR A 271 -9.92 23.75 36.48
CA THR A 271 -10.54 22.46 36.78
C THR A 271 -12.06 22.64 36.88
N GLN A 272 -12.85 21.95 36.04
CA GLN A 272 -14.28 21.76 36.29
C GLN A 272 -14.53 20.30 36.64
N GLN A 273 -14.86 20.12 37.91
CA GLN A 273 -15.40 18.88 38.47
C GLN A 273 -16.80 18.65 37.88
N ALA A 274 -17.12 17.39 37.62
CA ALA A 274 -18.44 16.96 37.16
C ALA A 274 -19.47 17.22 38.27
N PHE A 275 -20.48 18.03 37.94
CA PHE A 275 -21.69 18.22 38.72
C PHE A 275 -22.55 16.96 38.56
N ILE A 276 -22.84 16.28 39.67
CA ILE A 276 -23.78 15.17 39.75
C ILE A 276 -25.16 15.78 39.93
N GLU A 277 -26.03 15.60 38.94
CA GLU A 277 -27.45 15.94 39.02
C GLU A 277 -28.19 14.71 39.55
N GLU A 278 -28.54 14.73 40.85
CA GLU A 278 -29.46 13.78 41.46
C GLU A 278 -30.88 14.02 40.92
N ILE A 279 -31.48 12.96 40.39
CA ILE A 279 -32.89 12.91 40.01
C ILE A 279 -33.70 12.69 41.31
N PRO A 280 -34.71 13.52 41.62
CA PRO A 280 -35.61 13.27 42.74
C PRO A 280 -36.58 12.13 42.38
N ASP A 281 -36.55 11.06 43.17
CA ASP A 281 -37.57 10.01 43.15
C ASP A 281 -38.85 10.56 43.80
N ASP A 282 -39.89 10.76 42.98
CA ASP A 282 -41.23 11.08 43.42
C ASP A 282 -42.18 9.92 43.05
N ALA A 283 -42.89 9.46 44.08
CA ALA A 283 -44.15 8.71 44.08
C ALA A 283 -44.25 7.38 43.28
N SER A 284 -44.30 6.26 44.03
CA SER A 284 -45.35 5.22 43.98
C SER A 284 -45.17 4.21 45.11
#